data_AF-A0A6G0YLL3-F1
#
_entry.id   AF-A0A6G0YLL3-F1
#
_cell.length_a   1.000
_cell.length_b   1.000
_cell.length_c   1.000
_cell.angle_alpha   90.00
_cell.angle_beta   90.00
_cell.angle_gamma   90.00
#
_symmetry.space_group_name_H-M   'P 1'
#
loop_
_entity.id
_entity.type
_entity.pdbx_description
1 polymer ?
#
loop_
_entity_poly.entity_id
_entity_poly.type
_entity_poly.pdbx_seq_one_letter_code
_entity_poly.pdbx_strand_id
1 'polypeptide(L)'
;DCFLSQIQINQNNIVRICLNKHSLSGSTSHNYREFGVLPVKFLYKKFAILFTFKNFNKGLDGQDIVDKRKNRRCNIPVDYPYKSFGQSFVNYLGPVFFNSMPCQYKKNIQLSENNAKKLVYNWLFSQII
;
A
#
# COMPACT_ATOMS: atom_id res chain seq x y z
N ASP A 1 16.07 10.78 -6.92
CA ASP A 1 16.58 9.41 -6.75
C ASP A 1 17.62 9.19 -5.64
N CYS A 2 18.47 10.17 -5.32
CA CYS A 2 19.49 10.05 -4.24
C CYS A 2 18.90 9.82 -2.82
N PHE A 3 17.82 10.52 -2.46
CA PHE A 3 17.25 10.39 -1.10
C PHE A 3 16.55 9.05 -0.84
N LEU A 4 15.78 8.53 -1.80
CA LEU A 4 15.05 7.27 -1.63
C LEU A 4 16.01 6.08 -1.52
N SER A 5 17.08 6.09 -2.32
CA SER A 5 18.14 5.08 -2.24
C SER A 5 18.86 5.12 -0.89
N GLN A 6 19.16 6.30 -0.36
CA GLN A 6 19.75 6.43 0.98
C GLN A 6 18.85 5.88 2.08
N ILE A 7 17.55 6.20 2.05
CA ILE A 7 16.59 5.69 3.03
C ILE A 7 16.47 4.16 2.94
N GLN A 8 16.48 3.60 1.72
CA GLN A 8 16.45 2.16 1.52
C GLN A 8 17.71 1.47 2.05
N ILE A 9 18.90 2.04 1.82
CA ILE A 9 20.17 1.54 2.36
C ILE A 9 20.12 1.55 3.90
N ASN A 10 19.69 2.65 4.50
CA ASN A 10 19.57 2.76 5.95
C ASN A 10 18.59 1.72 6.52
N GLN A 11 17.44 1.52 5.88
CA GLN A 11 16.47 0.51 6.30
C GLN A 11 17.06 -0.90 6.19
N ASN A 12 17.77 -1.22 5.11
CA ASN A 12 18.43 -2.53 4.95
C ASN A 12 19.46 -2.79 6.06
N ASN A 13 20.25 -1.77 6.40
CA ASN A 13 21.26 -1.89 7.46
C ASN A 13 20.59 -2.15 8.81
N ILE A 14 19.53 -1.41 9.15
CA ILE A 14 18.77 -1.62 10.39
C ILE A 14 18.20 -3.04 10.45
N VAL A 15 17.52 -3.49 9.39
CA VAL A 15 16.93 -4.84 9.35
C VAL A 15 18.01 -5.91 9.49
N ARG A 16 19.17 -5.74 8.85
CA ARG A 16 20.29 -6.67 8.99
C ARG A 16 20.85 -6.73 10.41
N ILE A 17 21.03 -5.56 11.05
CA ILE A 17 21.47 -5.48 12.45
C ILE A 17 20.47 -6.21 13.35
N CYS A 18 19.17 -5.95 13.17
CA CYS A 18 18.13 -6.60 13.96
C CYS A 18 18.04 -8.12 13.75
N LEU A 19 18.43 -8.62 12.57
CA LEU A 19 18.50 -10.05 12.25
C LEU A 19 19.88 -10.68 12.56
N ASN A 20 20.83 -9.93 13.15
CA ASN A 20 22.22 -10.35 13.36
C ASN A 20 22.90 -10.88 12.07
N LYS A 21 22.57 -10.31 10.91
CA LYS A 21 23.12 -10.69 9.60
C LYS A 21 24.35 -9.86 9.25
N HIS A 22 25.52 -10.42 9.55
CA HIS A 22 26.81 -9.75 9.35
C HIS A 22 27.29 -9.77 7.89
N SER A 23 26.85 -10.71 7.07
CA SER A 23 27.24 -10.78 5.64
C SER A 23 26.52 -9.73 4.79
N LEU A 24 27.27 -9.11 3.87
CA LEU A 24 26.74 -8.15 2.87
C LEU A 24 26.00 -8.83 1.71
N SER A 25 26.12 -10.16 1.59
CA SER A 25 25.57 -10.91 0.47
C SER A 25 24.11 -11.28 0.69
N GLY A 26 23.24 -10.77 -0.20
CA GLY A 26 21.99 -11.45 -0.57
C GLY A 26 20.91 -11.45 0.49
N SER A 27 20.04 -10.43 0.42
CA SER A 27 18.59 -10.50 0.67
C SER A 27 18.10 -9.19 1.26
N THR A 28 17.44 -8.34 0.48
CA THR A 28 16.65 -7.25 1.06
C THR A 28 15.23 -7.73 1.28
N SER A 29 14.60 -8.32 0.25
CA SER A 29 13.24 -8.84 0.30
C SER A 29 13.03 -9.96 1.32
N HIS A 30 13.89 -10.97 1.35
CA HIS A 30 13.76 -12.05 2.32
C HIS A 30 14.09 -11.59 3.75
N ASN A 31 14.99 -10.61 3.94
CA ASN A 31 15.23 -10.01 5.26
C ASN A 31 14.03 -9.19 5.75
N TYR A 32 13.38 -8.44 4.85
CA TYR A 32 12.12 -7.76 5.18
C TYR A 32 11.01 -8.76 5.54
N ARG A 33 10.93 -9.90 4.84
CA ARG A 33 9.97 -10.97 5.15
C ARG A 33 10.26 -11.62 6.50
N GLU A 34 11.51 -11.98 6.76
CA GLU A 34 11.96 -12.61 8.00
C GLU A 34 11.75 -11.69 9.21
N PHE A 35 12.09 -10.41 9.07
CA PHE A 35 11.86 -9.41 10.13
C PHE A 35 10.39 -8.98 10.24
N GLY A 36 9.56 -9.28 9.23
CA GLY A 36 8.14 -8.94 9.26
C GLY A 36 7.84 -7.46 9.04
N VAL A 37 8.65 -6.74 8.24
CA VAL A 37 8.47 -5.31 7.94
C VAL A 37 8.34 -5.01 6.45
N LEU A 38 7.70 -3.89 6.10
CA LEU A 38 7.62 -3.43 4.70
C LEU A 38 8.89 -2.67 4.28
N PRO A 39 9.40 -2.91 3.07
CA PRO A 39 10.35 -2.01 2.42
C PRO A 39 9.80 -0.58 2.34
N VAL A 40 10.68 0.42 2.36
CA VAL A 40 10.31 1.86 2.21
C VAL A 40 9.43 2.11 0.97
N LYS A 41 9.73 1.43 -0.15
CA LYS A 41 8.91 1.48 -1.37
C LYS A 41 7.45 0.99 -1.18
N PHE A 42 7.15 0.22 -0.14
CA PHE A 42 5.79 -0.22 0.15
C PHE A 42 5.17 0.58 1.30
N LEU A 43 5.98 1.16 2.18
CA LEU A 43 5.50 2.10 3.19
C LEU A 43 4.80 3.31 2.54
N TYR A 44 5.38 3.92 1.51
CA TYR A 44 4.73 5.05 0.83
C TYR A 44 3.39 4.66 0.18
N LYS A 45 3.30 3.48 -0.43
CA LYS A 45 2.04 2.96 -1.00
C LYS A 45 0.99 2.74 0.08
N LYS A 46 1.39 2.19 1.23
CA LYS A 46 0.51 1.99 2.39
C LYS A 46 -0.09 3.32 2.85
N PHE A 47 0.74 4.36 3.00
CA PHE A 47 0.28 5.69 3.42
C PHE A 47 -0.68 6.30 2.40
N ALA A 48 -0.35 6.26 1.10
CA ALA A 48 -1.21 6.80 0.06
C ALA A 48 -2.59 6.10 0.03
N ILE A 49 -2.62 4.76 0.09
CA ILE A 49 -3.87 3.99 0.12
C ILE A 49 -4.71 4.34 1.35
N LEU A 50 -4.11 4.36 2.55
CA LEU A 50 -4.84 4.63 3.78
C LEU A 50 -5.36 6.06 3.85
N PHE A 51 -4.59 7.02 3.35
CA PHE A 51 -5.03 8.41 3.26
C PHE A 51 -6.24 8.55 2.33
N THR A 52 -6.17 7.98 1.12
CA THR A 52 -7.28 7.98 0.18
C THR A 52 -8.49 7.28 0.77
N PHE A 53 -8.33 6.10 1.37
CA PHE A 53 -9.44 5.37 1.98
C PHE A 53 -10.11 6.15 3.12
N LYS A 54 -9.34 6.82 3.99
CA LYS A 54 -9.88 7.63 5.09
C LYS A 54 -10.67 8.84 4.58
N ASN A 55 -10.26 9.43 3.45
CA ASN A 55 -10.88 10.63 2.90
C ASN A 55 -12.00 10.32 1.90
N PHE A 56 -12.13 9.06 1.46
CA PHE A 56 -13.21 8.64 0.57
C PHE A 56 -14.44 8.27 1.39
N ASN A 57 -15.41 9.19 1.48
CA ASN A 57 -16.67 8.97 2.19
C ASN A 57 -17.44 7.77 1.60
N LYS A 58 -17.72 6.77 2.43
CA LYS A 58 -18.46 5.56 2.06
C LYS A 58 -19.95 5.88 1.86
N GLY A 59 -20.35 6.08 0.62
CA GLY A 59 -21.74 5.96 0.15
C GLY A 59 -21.95 4.64 -0.60
N LEU A 60 -21.58 3.50 0.00
CA LEU A 60 -21.88 2.20 -0.58
C LEU A 60 -22.81 1.46 0.36
N ASP A 61 -24.11 1.73 0.19
CA ASP A 61 -25.18 0.94 0.77
C ASP A 61 -24.97 -0.53 0.41
N GLY A 62 -25.05 -1.39 1.42
CA GLY A 62 -24.77 -2.82 1.37
C GLY A 62 -25.75 -3.61 0.50
N GLN A 63 -25.79 -3.33 -0.80
CA GLN A 63 -26.56 -4.11 -1.75
C GLN A 63 -25.72 -5.22 -2.36
N ASP A 64 -26.33 -6.40 -2.34
CA ASP A 64 -25.78 -7.70 -2.72
C ASP A 64 -24.91 -7.65 -3.96
N ILE A 65 -23.65 -7.95 -3.71
CA ILE A 65 -22.59 -7.84 -4.70
C ILE A 65 -22.56 -9.17 -5.45
N VAL A 66 -23.39 -9.31 -6.49
CA VAL A 66 -23.47 -10.48 -7.40
C VAL A 66 -23.40 -10.03 -8.86
N ASP A 67 -22.30 -9.44 -9.35
CA ASP A 67 -21.97 -9.55 -10.79
C ASP A 67 -20.56 -9.12 -11.23
N LYS A 68 -20.14 -9.54 -12.43
CA LYS A 68 -18.82 -9.26 -13.05
C LYS A 68 -18.42 -7.77 -13.14
N ARG A 69 -19.35 -6.83 -12.92
CA ARG A 69 -19.10 -5.36 -12.80
C ARG A 69 -18.53 -4.92 -11.44
N LYS A 70 -18.35 -5.86 -10.50
CA LYS A 70 -17.79 -5.71 -9.14
C LYS A 70 -16.50 -4.91 -9.04
N ASN A 71 -15.54 -5.18 -9.92
CA ASN A 71 -14.18 -4.68 -9.73
C ASN A 71 -14.09 -3.16 -9.97
N ARG A 72 -14.92 -2.63 -10.88
CA ARG A 72 -15.02 -1.18 -11.15
C ARG A 72 -15.77 -0.45 -10.04
N ARG A 73 -16.79 -1.07 -9.43
CA ARG A 73 -17.55 -0.47 -8.30
C ARG A 73 -16.71 -0.34 -7.04
N CYS A 74 -15.76 -1.24 -6.83
CA CYS A 74 -14.80 -1.14 -5.73
C CYS A 74 -13.62 -0.21 -6.04
N ASN A 75 -13.52 0.37 -7.24
CA ASN A 75 -12.44 1.30 -7.55
C ASN A 75 -12.76 2.69 -7.03
N ILE A 76 -11.73 3.39 -6.58
CA ILE A 76 -11.80 4.79 -6.22
C ILE A 76 -11.54 5.60 -7.49
N PRO A 77 -12.38 6.58 -7.85
CA PRO A 77 -12.12 7.48 -8.97
C PRO A 77 -10.77 8.16 -8.76
N VAL A 78 -9.99 8.21 -9.84
CA VAL A 78 -8.71 8.90 -9.85
C VAL A 78 -8.98 10.33 -10.29
N ASP A 79 -8.92 11.27 -9.35
CA ASP A 79 -8.92 12.68 -9.71
C ASP A 79 -7.52 13.03 -10.23
N TYR A 80 -7.45 13.43 -11.50
CA TYR A 80 -6.25 13.98 -12.11
C TYR A 80 -6.29 15.49 -11.88
N PRO A 81 -5.59 16.06 -10.89
CA PRO A 81 -5.75 17.47 -10.61
C PRO A 81 -5.04 18.31 -11.65
N TYR A 82 -5.72 19.34 -12.14
CA TYR A 82 -5.08 20.58 -12.54
C TYR A 82 -4.79 21.39 -11.25
N LYS A 83 -3.50 21.62 -10.95
CA LYS A 83 -2.91 22.57 -9.96
C LYS A 83 -2.55 22.08 -8.54
N SER A 84 -1.50 22.76 -8.03
CA SER A 84 -0.69 22.71 -6.78
C SER A 84 0.26 21.51 -6.57
N PHE A 85 1.55 21.82 -6.33
CA PHE A 85 2.64 20.87 -6.12
C PHE A 85 2.44 20.15 -4.77
N GLY A 86 2.11 18.86 -4.79
CA GLY A 86 1.97 18.02 -3.59
C GLY A 86 0.58 17.38 -3.39
N GLN A 87 -0.51 18.12 -3.63
CA GLN A 87 -1.87 17.54 -3.60
C GLN A 87 -2.09 16.56 -4.75
N SER A 88 -1.40 16.77 -5.88
CA SER A 88 -1.47 15.86 -7.03
C SER A 88 -1.00 14.46 -6.71
N PHE A 89 -0.01 14.29 -5.82
CA PHE A 89 0.62 13.00 -5.60
C PHE A 89 -0.32 12.01 -4.90
N VAL A 90 -0.95 12.42 -3.79
CA VAL A 90 -1.79 11.49 -3.01
C VAL A 90 -3.16 11.28 -3.67
N ASN A 91 -3.74 12.34 -4.24
CA ASN A 91 -5.02 12.26 -4.94
C ASN A 91 -4.93 11.41 -6.21
N TYR A 92 -3.77 11.38 -6.87
CA TYR A 92 -3.53 10.49 -8.00
C TYR A 92 -3.10 9.09 -7.56
N LEU A 93 -2.01 8.97 -6.80
CA LEU A 93 -1.39 7.67 -6.54
C LEU A 93 -2.14 6.80 -5.55
N GLY A 94 -2.84 7.40 -4.58
CA GLY A 94 -3.61 6.63 -3.61
C GLY A 94 -4.71 5.80 -4.28
N PRO A 95 -5.60 6.41 -5.10
CA PRO A 95 -6.55 5.68 -5.94
C PRO A 95 -5.88 4.71 -6.91
N VAL A 96 -4.77 5.08 -7.57
CA VAL A 96 -4.06 4.19 -8.49
C VAL A 96 -3.56 2.93 -7.78
N PHE A 97 -2.91 3.07 -6.63
CA PHE A 97 -2.44 1.92 -5.84
C PHE A 97 -3.61 1.11 -5.28
N PHE A 98 -4.65 1.75 -4.76
CA PHE A 98 -5.84 1.04 -4.28
C PHE A 98 -6.49 0.24 -5.41
N ASN A 99 -6.67 0.82 -6.60
CA ASN A 99 -7.32 0.17 -7.73
C ASN A 99 -6.50 -1.01 -8.30
N SER A 100 -5.17 -0.96 -8.17
CA SER A 100 -4.28 -2.07 -8.52
C SER A 100 -4.44 -3.31 -7.64
N MET A 101 -5.06 -3.16 -6.47
CA MET A 101 -5.32 -4.26 -5.55
C MET A 101 -6.43 -5.18 -6.10
N PRO A 102 -6.32 -6.52 -5.92
CA PRO A 102 -7.38 -7.44 -6.32
C PRO A 102 -8.71 -7.13 -5.64
N CYS A 103 -9.82 -7.41 -6.33
CA CYS A 103 -11.18 -7.10 -5.88
C CYS A 103 -11.48 -7.57 -4.44
N GLN A 104 -11.01 -8.77 -4.09
CA GLN A 104 -11.26 -9.39 -2.80
C GLN A 104 -10.67 -8.57 -1.64
N TYR A 105 -9.45 -8.07 -1.78
CA TYR A 105 -8.85 -7.22 -0.75
C TYR A 105 -9.55 -5.85 -0.65
N LYS A 106 -9.92 -5.23 -1.78
CA LYS A 106 -10.67 -3.97 -1.81
C LYS A 106 -11.99 -4.08 -1.05
N LYS A 107 -12.74 -5.16 -1.28
CA LYS A 107 -13.98 -5.45 -0.55
C LYS A 107 -13.75 -5.63 0.94
N ASN A 108 -12.75 -6.43 1.32
CA ASN A 108 -12.47 -6.68 2.73
C ASN A 108 -12.11 -5.37 3.44
N ILE A 109 -11.35 -4.48 2.80
CA ILE A 109 -11.02 -3.15 3.34
C ILE A 109 -12.28 -2.29 3.49
N GLN A 110 -13.16 -2.27 2.49
CA GLN A 110 -14.42 -1.52 2.53
C GLN A 110 -15.38 -2.04 3.62
N LEU A 111 -15.48 -3.36 3.79
CA LEU A 111 -16.35 -4.01 4.77
C LEU A 111 -15.78 -4.00 6.20
N SER A 112 -14.46 -4.00 6.36
CA SER A 112 -13.78 -4.04 7.67
C SER A 112 -12.92 -2.81 7.89
N GLU A 113 -13.57 -1.66 8.04
CA GLU A 113 -12.93 -0.35 8.20
C GLU A 113 -11.88 -0.33 9.32
N ASN A 114 -12.22 -0.94 10.46
CA ASN A 114 -11.33 -1.06 11.62
C ASN A 114 -10.07 -1.90 11.35
N ASN A 115 -10.10 -2.78 10.34
CA ASN A 115 -9.00 -3.68 9.96
C ASN A 115 -8.29 -3.26 8.65
N ALA A 116 -8.70 -2.16 8.01
CA ALA A 116 -8.15 -1.69 6.74
C ALA A 116 -6.62 -1.59 6.76
N LYS A 117 -6.04 -1.06 7.85
CA LYS A 117 -4.59 -0.92 8.03
C LYS A 117 -3.83 -2.26 7.97
N LYS A 118 -4.42 -3.31 8.55
CA LYS A 118 -3.86 -4.67 8.57
C LYS A 118 -4.02 -5.34 7.20
N LEU A 119 -5.16 -5.18 6.55
CA LEU A 119 -5.42 -5.74 5.23
C LEU A 119 -4.52 -5.15 4.15
N VAL A 120 -4.36 -3.81 4.13
CA VAL A 120 -3.43 -3.13 3.23
C VAL A 120 -2.00 -3.58 3.49
N TYR A 121 -1.61 -3.74 4.75
CA TYR A 121 -0.29 -4.25 5.12
C TYR A 121 -0.05 -5.66 4.55
N ASN A 122 -0.97 -6.59 4.81
CA ASN A 122 -0.83 -7.98 4.38
C ASN A 122 -0.72 -8.10 2.86
N TRP A 123 -1.52 -7.33 2.11
CA TRP A 123 -1.45 -7.30 0.65
C TRP A 123 -0.13 -6.71 0.12
N LEU A 124 0.40 -5.66 0.73
CA LEU A 124 1.71 -5.12 0.35
C LEU A 124 2.84 -6.07 0.73
N PHE A 125 2.70 -6.75 1.87
CA PHE A 125 3.69 -7.70 2.36
C PHE A 125 3.78 -8.94 1.46
N SER A 126 2.64 -9.41 0.92
CA SER A 126 2.62 -10.51 -0.06
C SER A 126 3.29 -10.17 -1.40
N GLN A 127 3.53 -8.88 -1.68
CA GLN A 127 4.23 -8.43 -2.90
C GLN A 127 5.74 -8.28 -2.74
N ILE A 128 6.28 -8.47 -1.53
CA ILE A 128 7.73 -8.48 -1.34
C ILE A 128 8.24 -9.74 -2.05
N ILE A 129 8.86 -9.63 -3.23
CA ILE A 129 9.55 -10.72 -3.93
C ILE A 129 11.03 -10.62 -3.60
#